data_AF-B7QJE7-F1
#
_entry.id   AF-B7QJE7-F1
#
_cell.length_a   1.000
_cell.length_b   1.000
_cell.length_c   1.000
_cell.angle_alpha   90.00
_cell.angle_beta   90.00
_cell.angle_gamma   90.00
#
_symmetry.space_group_name_H-M   'P 1'
#
loop_
_entity.id
_entity.type
_entity.pdbx_description
1 polymer ?
#
loop_
_entity_poly.entity_id
_entity_poly.type
_entity_poly.pdbx_seq_one_letter_code
_entity_poly.pdbx_strand_id
1 'polypeptide(L)'
;MESVTYCGWTWPTEVSWDEERGECVSATPGRRLYYLLVTVTLFFLPVAIMLTAYSLIVWKLWISQMPGERSAANINAQCRAKKKVRAAF
;
A
#
# COMPACT_ATOMS: atom_id res chain seq x y z
N MET A 1 33.42 -21.65 31.69
CA MET A 1 33.81 -21.11 30.38
C MET A 1 32.56 -21.28 29.52
N GLU A 2 31.77 -20.26 29.19
CA GLU A 2 32.13 -19.08 28.41
C GLU A 2 31.54 -17.79 28.99
N SER A 3 32.36 -16.75 29.02
CA SER A 3 31.95 -15.37 29.29
C SER A 3 31.24 -14.81 28.05
N VAL A 4 29.95 -14.50 28.16
CA VAL A 4 29.20 -13.88 27.06
C VAL A 4 29.61 -12.40 26.96
N THR A 5 30.69 -12.11 26.23
CA THR A 5 31.12 -10.74 25.90
C THR A 5 30.35 -10.24 24.68
N TYR A 6 29.03 -10.09 24.81
CA TYR A 6 28.20 -9.47 23.80
C TYR A 6 27.06 -8.68 24.45
N CYS A 7 27.20 -7.35 24.46
CA CYS A 7 26.16 -6.41 24.87
C CYS A 7 25.36 -5.99 23.64
N GLY A 8 24.52 -6.88 23.13
CA GLY A 8 23.58 -6.57 22.06
C GLY A 8 22.27 -7.31 22.26
N TRP A 9 21.27 -7.00 21.43
CA TRP A 9 19.97 -7.66 21.52
C TRP A 9 20.09 -9.14 21.15
N THR A 10 19.89 -10.03 22.12
CA THR A 10 19.87 -11.49 21.92
C THR A 10 18.42 -11.96 21.85
N TRP A 11 18.13 -12.87 20.91
CA TRP A 11 16.78 -13.42 20.73
C TRP A 11 16.69 -14.80 21.41
N PRO A 12 15.57 -15.12 22.10
CA PRO A 12 15.40 -16.44 22.70
C PRO A 12 15.38 -17.49 21.60
N THR A 13 16.26 -18.48 21.74
CA THR A 13 16.36 -19.60 20.80
C THR A 13 15.78 -20.83 21.48
N GLU A 14 14.73 -21.39 20.89
CA GLU A 14 14.20 -22.67 21.34
C GLU A 14 14.94 -23.78 20.60
N VAL A 15 15.54 -24.68 21.37
CA VAL A 15 16.20 -25.88 20.85
C VAL A 15 15.21 -27.03 20.99
N SER A 16 14.71 -27.52 19.86
CA SER A 16 13.87 -28.71 19.82
C SER A 16 14.65 -29.85 19.18
N TRP A 17 14.56 -31.04 19.78
CA TRP A 17 15.10 -32.26 19.19
C TRP A 17 14.16 -32.73 18.08
N ASP A 18 14.69 -32.93 16.87
CA ASP A 18 13.92 -33.42 15.73
C ASP A 18 14.32 -34.87 15.43
N GLU A 19 13.43 -35.81 15.78
CA GLU A 19 13.64 -37.26 15.68
C GLU A 19 13.87 -37.71 14.22
N GLU A 20 13.30 -37.00 13.24
CA GLU A 20 13.39 -37.38 11.82
C GLU A 20 14.76 -37.05 11.19
N ARG A 21 15.45 -36.05 11.74
CA ARG A 21 16.77 -35.61 11.26
C ARG A 21 17.92 -36.07 12.14
N GLY A 22 17.63 -36.52 13.36
CA GLY A 22 18.65 -36.89 14.34
C GLY A 22 19.54 -35.71 14.77
N GLU A 23 19.02 -34.49 14.60
CA GLU A 23 19.76 -33.24 14.82
C GLU A 23 18.98 -32.31 15.76
N CYS A 24 19.70 -31.57 16.60
CA CYS A 24 19.14 -30.46 17.35
C CYS A 24 18.88 -29.28 16.41
N VAL A 25 17.62 -28.94 16.17
CA VAL A 25 17.27 -27.74 15.40
C VAL A 25 17.05 -26.56 16.33
N SER A 26 17.84 -25.50 16.14
CA SER A 26 17.65 -24.23 16.82
C SER A 26 16.67 -23.37 16.04
N ALA A 27 15.45 -23.20 16.53
CA ALA A 27 14.45 -22.34 15.92
C ALA A 27 14.44 -20.96 16.59
N THR A 28 14.54 -19.90 15.80
CA THR A 28 14.40 -18.51 16.28
C THR A 28 13.19 -17.83 15.60
N PRO A 29 11.95 -18.23 15.93
CA PRO A 29 10.76 -17.77 15.22
C PRO A 29 10.56 -16.25 15.32
N GLY A 30 10.83 -15.67 16.50
CA GLY A 30 10.65 -14.24 16.76
C GLY A 30 11.54 -13.33 15.91
N ARG A 31 12.78 -13.76 15.63
CA ARG A 31 13.71 -12.98 14.81
C ARG A 31 13.21 -12.82 13.37
N ARG A 32 12.71 -13.91 12.77
CA ARG A 32 12.21 -13.90 11.39
C ARG A 32 10.97 -13.02 11.27
N LEU A 33 10.04 -13.13 12.21
CA LEU A 33 8.83 -12.32 12.22
C LEU A 33 9.14 -10.83 12.39
N TYR A 34 10.06 -10.47 13.30
CA TYR A 34 10.46 -9.08 13.50
C TYR A 34 10.99 -8.45 12.22
N TYR A 35 11.98 -9.06 11.57
CA TYR A 35 12.55 -8.49 10.34
C TYR A 35 11.54 -8.48 9.19
N LEU A 36 10.65 -9.47 9.10
CA LEU A 36 9.55 -9.45 8.11
C LEU A 36 8.60 -8.28 8.36
N LEU A 37 8.13 -8.09 9.59
CA LEU A 37 7.22 -6.98 9.91
C LEU A 37 7.88 -5.62 9.70
N VAL A 38 9.14 -5.48 10.11
CA VAL A 38 9.92 -4.24 9.93
C VAL A 38 10.06 -3.92 8.45
N THR A 39 10.48 -4.88 7.62
CA THR A 39 10.62 -4.68 6.17
C THR A 39 9.27 -4.43 5.50
N VAL A 40 8.22 -5.16 5.87
CA VAL A 40 6.87 -4.93 5.37
C VAL A 40 6.38 -3.53 5.71
N THR A 41 6.55 -3.11 6.95
CA THR A 41 6.07 -1.79 7.41
C THR A 41 6.89 -0.65 6.81
N LEU A 42 8.21 -0.77 6.72
CA LEU A 42 9.06 0.29 6.17
C LEU A 42 8.99 0.40 4.65
N PHE A 43 8.76 -0.71 3.94
CA PHE A 43 8.78 -0.72 2.48
C PHE A 43 7.38 -0.82 1.86
N PHE A 44 6.58 -1.81 2.27
CA PHE A 44 5.28 -2.06 1.61
C PHE A 44 4.24 -1.01 2.01
N LEU A 45 4.28 -0.49 3.23
CA LEU A 45 3.33 0.54 3.67
C LEU A 45 3.45 1.83 2.84
N PRO A 46 4.62 2.47 2.67
CA PRO A 46 4.73 3.66 1.82
C PRO A 46 4.46 3.34 0.35
N VAL A 47 4.89 2.18 -0.15
CA VAL A 47 4.59 1.75 -1.52
C VAL A 47 3.09 1.58 -1.74
N ALA A 48 2.36 0.97 -0.81
CA ALA A 48 0.91 0.81 -0.89
C ALA A 48 0.19 2.16 -0.84
N ILE A 49 0.64 3.10 0.01
CA ILE A 49 0.09 4.47 0.04
C ILE A 49 0.30 5.16 -1.30
N MET A 50 1.50 5.09 -1.87
CA MET A 50 1.78 5.69 -3.17
C MET A 50 0.95 5.02 -4.27
N LEU A 51 0.91 3.69 -4.33
CA LEU A 51 0.11 2.94 -5.31
C LEU A 51 -1.37 3.30 -5.24
N THR A 52 -1.96 3.36 -4.05
CA THR A 52 -3.36 3.73 -3.88
C THR A 52 -3.61 5.19 -4.27
N ALA A 53 -2.76 6.12 -3.83
CA ALA A 53 -2.87 7.53 -4.20
C ALA A 53 -2.79 7.72 -5.73
N TYR A 54 -1.80 7.12 -6.39
CA TYR A 54 -1.66 7.20 -7.85
C TYR A 54 -2.80 6.49 -8.57
N SER A 55 -3.25 5.34 -8.09
CA SER A 55 -4.41 4.64 -8.65
C SER A 55 -5.67 5.50 -8.57
N LEU A 56 -5.90 6.19 -7.45
CA LEU A 56 -7.01 7.13 -7.29
C LEU A 56 -6.88 8.33 -8.23
N ILE A 57 -5.67 8.87 -8.41
CA ILE A 57 -5.41 9.98 -9.34
C ILE A 57 -5.72 9.54 -10.77
N VAL A 58 -5.21 8.38 -11.19
CA VAL A 58 -5.45 7.82 -12.53
C VAL A 58 -6.92 7.48 -12.72
N TRP A 59 -7.59 6.91 -11.72
CA TRP A 59 -9.02 6.61 -11.79
C TRP A 59 -9.85 7.91 -11.86
N LYS A 60 -9.56 8.90 -11.03
CA LYS A 60 -10.19 10.23 -11.11
C LYS A 60 -9.95 10.86 -12.47
N LEU A 61 -8.74 10.74 -13.01
CA LEU A 61 -8.44 11.17 -14.35
C LEU A 61 -9.26 10.39 -15.36
N TRP A 62 -9.43 9.07 -15.26
CA TRP A 62 -10.23 8.28 -16.20
C TRP A 62 -11.72 8.63 -16.19
N ILE A 63 -12.29 8.84 -15.00
CA ILE A 63 -13.66 9.35 -14.83
C ILE A 63 -13.79 10.77 -15.40
N SER A 64 -12.77 11.61 -15.20
CA SER A 64 -12.76 13.00 -15.67
C SER A 64 -12.30 13.15 -17.13
N GLN A 65 -11.60 12.14 -17.68
CA GLN A 65 -11.15 11.89 -19.06
C GLN A 65 -12.13 11.01 -19.86
N MET A 66 -13.34 10.81 -19.33
CA MET A 66 -14.55 10.76 -20.17
C MET A 66 -15.20 12.17 -20.40
N PRO A 67 -14.49 13.21 -20.89
CA PRO A 67 -15.01 14.42 -21.48
C PRO A 67 -14.88 14.26 -23.00
N GLY A 68 -15.19 13.07 -23.53
CA GLY A 68 -15.47 12.89 -24.95
C GLY A 68 -16.78 13.56 -25.35
N GLU A 69 -17.65 13.87 -24.39
CA GLU A 69 -18.85 14.64 -24.64
C GLU A 69 -19.16 15.53 -23.43
N ARG A 70 -18.56 16.73 -23.44
CA ARG A 70 -19.05 17.94 -22.78
C ARG A 70 -19.75 17.70 -21.43
N SER A 71 -19.07 17.98 -20.31
CA SER A 71 -19.66 18.17 -18.98
C SER A 71 -21.17 18.48 -19.05
N ALA A 72 -22.02 17.51 -18.72
CA ALA A 72 -23.48 17.66 -18.80
C ALA A 72 -23.96 18.93 -18.08
N ALA A 73 -23.22 19.36 -17.05
CA ALA A 73 -23.37 20.64 -16.38
C ALA A 73 -23.16 21.88 -17.29
N ASN A 74 -22.11 21.90 -18.13
CA ASN A 74 -21.83 22.98 -19.07
C ASN A 74 -22.73 22.91 -20.33
N ILE A 75 -23.12 21.72 -20.81
CA ILE A 75 -24.12 21.64 -21.91
C ILE A 75 -25.45 22.24 -21.45
N ASN A 76 -25.90 21.91 -20.24
CA ASN A 76 -27.13 22.48 -19.69
C ASN A 76 -27.02 23.99 -19.49
N ALA A 77 -25.85 24.49 -19.07
CA ALA A 77 -25.58 25.92 -18.99
C ALA A 77 -25.59 26.61 -20.38
N GLN A 78 -24.92 26.03 -21.38
CA GLN A 78 -24.90 26.58 -22.74
C GLN A 78 -26.25 26.46 -23.47
N CYS A 79 -27.02 25.39 -23.23
CA CYS A 79 -28.34 25.19 -23.82
C CYS A 79 -29.36 26.19 -23.24
N ARG A 80 -29.29 26.47 -21.93
CA ARG A 80 -30.08 27.54 -21.30
C ARG A 80 -29.68 28.93 -21.82
N ALA A 81 -28.39 29.19 -22.02
CA ALA A 81 -27.92 30.46 -22.59
C ALA A 81 -28.43 30.69 -24.02
N LYS A 82 -28.40 29.65 -24.88
CA LYS A 82 -28.92 29.74 -26.26
C LYS A 82 -30.44 29.86 -26.36
N LYS A 83 -31.20 29.49 -25.33
CA LYS A 83 -32.66 29.65 -25.30
C LYS A 83 -33.08 31.10 -24.98
N LYS A 84 -32.30 31.84 -24.20
CA LYS A 84 -32.56 33.27 -23.92
C LYS A 84 -32.31 34.18 -25.12
N VAL A 85 -31.31 33.88 -25.95
CA VAL A 85 -30.96 34.73 -27.11
C VAL A 85 -32.03 34.67 -28.21
N ARG A 86 -32.77 33.56 -28.33
CA ARG A 86 -33.86 33.40 -29.33
C ARG A 86 -35.24 33.89 -28.86
N ALA A 87 -35.38 34.28 -27.59
CA ALA A 87 -36.61 34.87 -27.05
C ALA A 87 -36.50 36.39 -26.86
N ALA A 88 -35.36 36.98 -27.23
CA ALA A 88 -35.06 38.41 -27.15
C ALA A 88 -34.88 39.05 -28.53
N PHE A 89 -35.22 38.31 -29.60
CA PHE A 89 -35.40 38.80 -30.97
C PHE A 89 -36.82 38.43 -31.37
#